data_AF-A0A6N9IW30-F1
#
_entry.id   AF-A0A6N9IW30-F1
#
_cell.length_a   1.000
_cell.length_b   1.000
_cell.length_c   1.000
_cell.angle_alpha   90.00
_cell.angle_beta   90.00
_cell.angle_gamma   90.00
#
_symmetry.space_group_name_H-M   'P 1'
#
loop_
_entity.id
_entity.type
_entity.pdbx_description
1 polymer ?
#
loop_
_entity_poly.entity_id
_entity_poly.type
_entity_poly.pdbx_seq_one_letter_code
_entity_poly.pdbx_strand_id
1 'polypeptide(L)'
;MERILNYLAESLLSISPTETVLEAAHTMHDNGIHSLLVEAGGKFIGIITNNDISKKVVSENLDPEKIQVAEVMSFPLVKLESQESMEKAAQVMRDH
;
A
#
# COMPACT_ATOMS: atom_id res chain seq x y z
N MET A 1 6.49 20.43 17.31
CA MET A 1 6.32 19.88 15.95
C MET A 1 6.18 18.38 16.14
N GLU A 2 5.02 17.83 15.76
CA GLU A 2 4.76 16.39 15.90
C GLU A 2 5.62 15.61 14.88
N ARG A 3 6.19 14.48 15.31
CA ARG A 3 7.05 13.63 14.47
C ARG A 3 6.28 12.41 13.99
N ILE A 4 6.63 11.94 12.80
CA ILE A 4 6.01 10.76 12.17
C ILE A 4 6.06 9.53 13.07
N LEU A 5 7.18 9.31 13.77
CA LEU A 5 7.38 8.14 14.65
C LEU A 5 6.29 7.94 15.71
N ASN A 6 5.58 9.00 16.10
CA ASN A 6 4.51 8.93 17.10
C ASN A 6 3.18 8.38 16.52
N TYR A 7 3.10 8.16 15.20
CA TYR A 7 1.89 7.76 14.48
C TYR A 7 2.10 6.53 13.58
N LEU A 8 3.26 5.85 13.69
CA LEU A 8 3.54 4.65 12.91
C LEU A 8 2.75 3.45 13.44
N ALA A 9 2.24 2.63 12.53
CA ALA A 9 1.73 1.32 12.88
C ALA A 9 2.88 0.42 13.35
N GLU A 10 2.64 -0.37 14.40
CA GLU A 10 3.65 -1.28 14.98
C GLU A 10 3.87 -2.53 14.12
N SER A 11 2.87 -2.93 13.33
CA SER A 11 2.94 -4.08 12.45
C SER A 11 2.60 -3.66 11.03
N LEU A 12 3.50 -4.01 10.10
CA LEU A 12 3.31 -3.82 8.68
C LEU A 12 3.00 -5.19 8.08
N LEU A 13 1.82 -5.32 7.47
CA LEU A 13 1.49 -6.50 6.69
C LEU A 13 1.94 -6.32 5.25
N SER A 14 2.48 -7.40 4.70
CA SER A 14 2.96 -7.46 3.33
C SER A 14 2.26 -8.56 2.52
N ILE A 15 2.36 -8.43 1.21
CA ILE A 15 1.82 -9.37 0.22
C ILE A 15 2.83 -9.56 -0.91
N SER A 16 2.85 -10.74 -1.53
CA SER A 16 3.66 -11.03 -2.70
C SER A 16 3.16 -10.25 -3.92
N PRO A 17 4.05 -9.76 -4.80
CA PRO A 17 3.65 -9.17 -6.08
C PRO A 17 2.88 -10.16 -6.99
N THR A 18 3.04 -11.47 -6.80
CA THR A 18 2.43 -12.50 -7.63
C THR A 18 1.06 -12.98 -7.13
N GLU A 19 0.68 -12.60 -5.91
CA GLU A 19 -0.66 -12.86 -5.40
C GLU A 19 -1.68 -11.99 -6.12
N THR A 20 -2.93 -12.42 -6.09
CA THR A 20 -4.05 -11.78 -6.77
C THR A 20 -4.54 -10.56 -6.02
N VAL A 21 -5.24 -9.67 -6.73
CA VAL A 21 -5.94 -8.55 -6.11
C VAL A 21 -7.02 -9.03 -5.14
N LEU A 22 -7.67 -10.17 -5.41
CA LEU A 22 -8.66 -10.73 -4.50
C LEU A 22 -8.02 -11.16 -3.16
N GLU A 23 -6.87 -11.84 -3.20
CA GLU A 23 -6.12 -12.22 -1.99
C GLU A 23 -5.68 -10.98 -1.19
N ALA A 24 -5.27 -9.90 -1.89
CA ALA A 24 -4.96 -8.62 -1.27
C ALA A 24 -6.18 -8.02 -0.55
N ALA A 25 -7.34 -8.01 -1.21
CA ALA A 25 -8.58 -7.49 -0.64
C ALA A 25 -9.04 -8.29 0.60
N HIS A 26 -8.94 -9.61 0.56
CA HIS A 26 -9.23 -10.47 1.71
C HIS A 26 -8.28 -10.20 2.87
N THR A 27 -6.96 -10.15 2.60
CA THR A 27 -5.96 -9.86 3.63
C THR A 27 -6.21 -8.50 4.29
N MET A 28 -6.58 -7.48 3.51
CA MET A 28 -6.96 -6.17 4.04
C MET A 28 -8.22 -6.23 4.91
N HIS A 29 -9.27 -6.92 4.43
CA HIS A 29 -10.53 -7.09 5.14
C HIS A 29 -10.35 -7.81 6.48
N ASP A 30 -9.68 -8.96 6.47
CA ASP A 30 -9.51 -9.83 7.63
C ASP A 30 -8.69 -9.16 8.74
N ASN A 31 -7.77 -8.26 8.37
CA ASN A 31 -6.92 -7.52 9.31
C ASN A 31 -7.45 -6.11 9.63
N GLY A 32 -8.57 -5.67 9.04
CA GLY A 32 -9.13 -4.34 9.26
C GLY A 32 -8.23 -3.19 8.81
N ILE A 33 -7.42 -3.42 7.77
CA ILE A 33 -6.49 -2.43 7.19
C ILE A 33 -6.88 -2.07 5.76
N HIS A 34 -6.24 -1.05 5.20
CA HIS A 34 -6.60 -0.47 3.91
C HIS A 34 -5.45 -0.45 2.89
N SER A 35 -4.30 -1.00 3.28
CA SER A 35 -3.10 -1.08 2.45
C SER A 35 -2.20 -2.24 2.87
N LEU A 36 -1.44 -2.75 1.91
CA LEU A 36 -0.43 -3.79 2.11
C LEU A 36 0.87 -3.35 1.44
N LEU A 37 2.00 -3.56 2.11
CA LEU A 37 3.30 -3.43 1.46
C LEU A 37 3.50 -4.59 0.49
N VAL A 38 4.01 -4.31 -0.70
CA VAL A 38 4.35 -5.38 -1.65
C VAL A 38 5.80 -5.76 -1.44
N GLU A 39 6.05 -7.03 -1.12
CA GLU A 39 7.36 -7.54 -0.76
C GLU A 39 7.86 -8.57 -1.77
N ALA A 40 9.09 -8.40 -2.26
CA ALA A 40 9.76 -9.35 -3.13
C ALA A 40 11.23 -9.50 -2.70
N GLY A 41 11.67 -10.74 -2.48
CA GLY A 41 13.06 -11.01 -2.12
C GLY A 41 13.54 -10.29 -0.85
N GLY A 42 12.67 -10.19 0.17
CA GLY A 42 12.99 -9.53 1.44
C GLY A 42 13.02 -8.00 1.37
N LYS A 43 12.45 -7.40 0.33
CA LYS A 43 12.41 -5.94 0.14
C LYS A 43 11.00 -5.48 -0.18
N PHE A 44 10.58 -4.39 0.47
CA PHE A 44 9.36 -3.67 0.08
C PHE A 44 9.59 -2.87 -1.20
N ILE A 45 8.90 -3.29 -2.26
CA ILE A 45 9.04 -2.75 -3.62
C ILE A 45 7.90 -1.80 -3.99
N GLY A 46 6.75 -1.90 -3.32
CA GLY A 46 5.56 -1.13 -3.63
C GLY A 46 4.53 -1.16 -2.51
N ILE A 47 3.37 -0.57 -2.76
CA ILE A 47 2.21 -0.59 -1.88
C ILE A 47 0.96 -0.78 -2.74
N ILE A 48 0.00 -1.58 -2.26
CA ILE A 48 -1.35 -1.66 -2.81
C ILE A 48 -2.34 -1.18 -1.78
N THR A 49 -3.30 -0.35 -2.20
CA THR A 49 -4.34 0.24 -1.34
C THR A 49 -5.74 -0.05 -1.86
N ASN A 50 -6.76 0.10 -1.03
CA ASN A 50 -8.16 0.04 -1.48
C ASN A 50 -8.48 1.00 -2.64
N ASN A 51 -7.80 2.16 -2.68
CA ASN A 51 -7.94 3.12 -3.76
C ASN A 51 -7.34 2.60 -5.08
N ASP A 52 -6.22 1.87 -5.03
CA ASP A 52 -5.68 1.19 -6.23
C ASP A 52 -6.65 0.13 -6.74
N ILE A 53 -7.20 -0.72 -5.85
CA ILE A 53 -8.19 -1.75 -6.22
C ILE A 53 -9.41 -1.10 -6.87
N SER A 54 -9.94 -0.05 -6.26
CA SER A 54 -11.13 0.66 -6.77
C SER A 54 -10.88 1.30 -8.14
N LYS A 55 -9.74 1.96 -8.33
CA LYS A 55 -9.43 2.77 -9.53
C LYS A 55 -8.76 2.02 -10.68
N LYS A 56 -8.07 0.91 -10.40
CA LYS A 56 -7.28 0.20 -11.41
C LYS A 56 -7.87 -1.16 -11.76
N VAL A 57 -8.79 -1.68 -10.93
CA VAL A 57 -9.41 -2.99 -11.14
C VAL A 57 -10.91 -2.85 -11.30
N VAL A 58 -11.60 -2.30 -10.29
CA VAL A 58 -13.07 -2.24 -10.30
C VAL A 58 -13.58 -1.27 -11.37
N SER A 59 -13.06 -0.05 -11.45
CA SER A 59 -13.49 0.93 -12.46
C SER A 59 -13.21 0.48 -13.89
N GLU A 60 -12.15 -0.33 -14.07
CA GLU A 60 -11.75 -0.90 -15.36
C GLU A 60 -12.47 -2.22 -15.66
N ASN A 61 -13.37 -2.68 -14.78
CA ASN A 61 -14.12 -3.92 -14.89
C ASN A 61 -13.23 -5.16 -15.10
N LEU A 62 -12.08 -5.20 -14.41
CA LEU A 62 -11.15 -6.32 -14.42
C LEU A 62 -11.53 -7.38 -13.37
N ASP A 63 -11.14 -8.62 -13.63
CA ASP A 63 -11.38 -9.76 -12.73
C ASP A 63 -10.29 -9.84 -11.65
N PRO A 64 -10.59 -9.55 -10.36
CA PRO A 64 -9.59 -9.50 -9.31
C PRO A 64 -8.94 -10.86 -8.99
N GLU A 65 -9.51 -11.98 -9.45
CA GLU A 65 -8.90 -13.32 -9.33
C GLU A 65 -7.78 -13.56 -10.36
N LYS A 66 -7.74 -12.76 -11.43
CA LYS A 66 -6.79 -12.93 -12.54
C LYS A 66 -5.70 -11.87 -12.57
N ILE A 67 -5.92 -10.74 -11.92
CA ILE A 67 -4.96 -9.64 -11.87
C ILE A 67 -4.04 -9.83 -10.66
N GLN A 68 -2.74 -9.76 -10.90
CA GLN A 68 -1.72 -9.80 -9.85
C GLN A 68 -1.53 -8.43 -9.21
N VAL A 69 -1.13 -8.42 -7.94
CA VAL A 69 -0.81 -7.20 -7.18
C VAL A 69 0.24 -6.35 -7.91
N ALA A 70 1.26 -6.97 -8.53
CA ALA A 70 2.29 -6.27 -9.27
C ALA A 70 1.77 -5.37 -10.41
N GLU A 71 0.63 -5.74 -11.00
CA GLU A 71 0.06 -5.03 -12.16
C GLU A 71 -0.61 -3.72 -11.76
N VAL A 72 -1.06 -3.61 -10.49
CA VAL A 72 -1.87 -2.48 -10.02
C VAL A 72 -1.30 -1.76 -8.79
N MET A 73 -0.28 -2.31 -8.14
CA MET A 73 0.39 -1.64 -7.03
C MET A 73 1.00 -0.29 -7.47
N SER A 74 1.24 0.58 -6.49
CA SER A 74 1.97 1.82 -6.67
C SER A 74 3.46 1.63 -6.33
N PHE A 75 4.33 2.04 -7.24
CA PHE A 75 5.79 1.95 -7.13
C PHE A 75 6.48 3.07 -7.93
N PRO A 76 7.69 3.53 -7.54
CA PRO A 76 8.42 3.17 -6.31
C PRO A 76 7.75 3.74 -5.06
N LEU A 77 8.04 3.16 -3.90
CA LEU A 77 7.56 3.67 -2.61
C LEU A 77 8.09 5.10 -2.35
N VAL A 78 7.18 6.03 -2.08
CA VAL A 78 7.49 7.29 -1.42
C VAL A 78 7.73 7.00 0.06
N LYS A 79 8.92 7.36 0.57
CA LYS A 79 9.35 7.07 1.94
C LYS A 79 9.75 8.36 2.65
N LEU A 80 9.55 8.38 3.95
CA LEU A 80 9.97 9.45 4.85
C LEU A 80 10.68 8.85 6.06
N GLU A 81 11.58 9.62 6.64
CA GLU A 81 12.27 9.25 7.87
C GLU A 81 11.36 9.50 9.08
N SER A 82 11.37 8.58 10.03
CA SER A 82 10.49 8.61 11.21
C SER A 82 10.67 9.88 12.07
N GLN A 83 11.83 10.52 11.99
CA GLN A 83 12.16 11.76 12.70
C GLN A 83 11.66 13.03 11.99
N GLU A 84 11.22 12.93 10.74
CA GLU A 84 10.61 14.06 10.02
C GLU A 84 9.26 14.45 10.63
N SER A 85 8.80 15.65 10.26
CA SER A 85 7.59 16.24 10.83
C SER A 85 6.32 15.79 10.14
N MET A 86 5.19 15.85 10.87
CA MET A 86 3.88 15.56 10.30
C MET A 86 3.49 16.53 9.18
N GLU A 87 3.94 17.79 9.25
CA GLU A 87 3.72 18.77 8.19
C GLU A 87 4.45 18.39 6.89
N LYS A 88 5.67 17.84 7.01
CA LYS A 88 6.41 17.31 5.86
C LYS A 88 5.69 16.10 5.26
N ALA A 89 5.20 15.18 6.10
CA ALA A 89 4.40 14.04 5.65
C ALA A 89 3.14 14.50 4.88
N ALA A 90 2.39 15.44 5.46
CA ALA A 90 1.19 15.97 4.83
C ALA A 90 1.48 16.71 3.52
N GLN A 91 2.62 17.40 3.41
CA GLN A 91 3.03 18.03 2.14
C GLN A 91 3.33 16.99 1.07
N VAL A 92 4.11 15.97 1.42
CA VAL A 92 4.48 14.89 0.47
C VAL A 92 3.25 14.14 -0.02
N MET A 93 2.26 13.87 0.85
CA MET A 93 0.99 13.26 0.49
C MET A 93 0.09 14.14 -0.39
N ARG A 94 0.27 15.47 -0.40
CA ARG A 94 -0.49 16.36 -1.31
C ARG A 94 0.12 16.40 -2.70
N ASP A 95 1.43 16.24 -2.79
CA ASP A 95 2.17 16.39 -4.03
C ASP A 95 2.20 15.09 -4.87
N HIS A 96 1.69 13.98 -4.32
CA HIS A 96 1.66 12.64 -4.93
C HIS A 96 0.27 12.01 -4.81
#